data_AF-A0A1B0BA91-F1
#
_entry.id   AF-A0A1B0BA91-F1
#
_cell.length_a   1.000
_cell.length_b   1.000
_cell.length_c   1.000
_cell.angle_alpha   90.00
_cell.angle_beta   90.00
_cell.angle_gamma   90.00
#
_symmetry.space_group_name_H-M   'P 1'
#
loop_
_entity.id
_entity.type
_entity.pdbx_description
1 polymer ?
#
loop_
_entity_poly.entity_id
_entity_poly.type
_entity_poly.pdbx_seq_one_letter_code
_entity_poly.pdbx_strand_id
1 'polypeptide(L)' 'MKHLIFLIIFVSVQGFTTITRGVYRDPEHPGKCVINENLILSAGEEVSNPYVPCGIISCCNNGHVIFRRYEL' A
#
# COMPACT_ATOMS: atom_id res chain seq x y z
N MET A 1 -14.11 10.94 38.32
CA MET A 1 -13.75 11.80 37.17
C MET A 1 -12.36 11.53 36.61
N LYS A 2 -11.31 11.31 37.43
CA LYS A 2 -9.94 11.00 36.96
C LYS A 2 -9.80 9.73 36.12
N HIS A 3 -10.54 8.67 36.46
CA HIS A 3 -10.56 7.41 35.69
C HIS A 3 -11.29 7.52 34.34
N LEU A 4 -12.20 8.49 34.18
CA LEU A 4 -12.95 8.68 32.94
C LEU A 4 -12.05 9.27 31.84
N ILE A 5 -11.16 10.19 32.21
CA ILE A 5 -10.20 10.84 31.30
C ILE A 5 -9.20 9.80 30.73
N PHE A 6 -8.77 8.84 31.56
CA PHE A 6 -7.83 7.79 31.14
C PHE A 6 -8.46 6.82 30.11
N LEU A 7 -9.76 6.58 30.21
CA LEU A 7 -10.51 5.73 29.26
C LEU A 7 -10.72 6.43 27.90
N ILE A 8 -10.86 7.76 27.88
CA ILE A 8 -11.08 8.53 26.65
C ILE A 8 -9.80 8.60 25.79
N ILE A 9 -8.61 8.68 26.42
CA ILE A 9 -7.32 8.77 25.70
C ILE A 9 -6.95 7.43 25.04
N PHE A 10 -7.39 6.30 25.59
CA PHE A 10 -7.08 4.97 25.03
C PHE A 10 -7.92 4.62 23.78
N VAL A 11 -9.01 5.36 23.52
CA VAL A 11 -10.01 5.03 22.48
C VAL A 11 -9.70 5.60 21.09
N SER A 12 -8.73 6.51 20.93
CA SER A 12 -8.68 7.39 19.75
C SER A 12 -7.60 7.12 18.70
N VAL A 13 -7.07 5.90 18.56
CA VAL A 13 -6.21 5.56 17.40
C VAL A 13 -6.84 4.43 16.59
N GLN A 14 -7.88 4.76 15.84
CA GLN A 14 -8.45 3.87 14.83
C GLN A 14 -7.78 4.19 13.49
N GLY A 15 -6.74 3.43 13.14
CA GLY A 15 -6.12 3.53 11.82
C GLY A 15 -6.94 2.73 10.80
N PHE A 16 -7.32 3.36 9.69
CA PHE A 16 -7.97 2.67 8.57
C PHE A 16 -6.92 2.27 7.54
N THR A 17 -7.10 1.11 6.92
CA THR A 17 -6.29 0.72 5.75
C THR A 17 -7.18 0.51 4.54
N THR A 18 -6.80 1.11 3.42
CA THR A 18 -7.43 0.87 2.12
C THR A 18 -6.51 0.01 1.29
N ILE A 19 -7.05 -1.08 0.75
CA ILE A 19 -6.31 -2.02 -0.12
C ILE A 19 -6.98 -2.05 -1.49
N THR A 20 -6.23 -1.68 -2.52
CA THR A 20 -6.65 -1.78 -3.92
C THR A 20 -5.74 -2.77 -4.64
N ARG A 21 -6.28 -3.57 -5.55
CA ARG A 21 -5.52 -4.55 -6.34
C ARG A 21 -5.69 -4.26 -7.82
N GLY A 22 -4.64 -4.49 -8.59
CA GLY A 22 -4.66 -4.35 -10.04
C GLY A 22 -3.70 -5.31 -10.75
N VAL A 23 -3.76 -5.33 -12.07
CA VAL A 23 -2.86 -6.12 -12.93
C VAL A 23 -2.10 -5.15 -13.83
N TYR A 24 -0.78 -5.13 -13.68
CA TYR A 24 0.17 -4.24 -14.34
C TYR A 24 1.21 -5.08 -15.09
N ARG A 25 0.71 -6.00 -15.93
CA ARG A 25 1.55 -6.83 -16.80
C ARG A 25 1.92 -6.05 -18.05
N ASP A 26 3.15 -6.24 -18.47
CA ASP A 26 3.68 -5.70 -19.71
C ASP A 26 4.45 -6.81 -20.45
N PRO A 27 4.12 -7.10 -21.72
CA PRO A 27 4.86 -8.05 -22.54
C PRO A 27 6.36 -7.71 -22.70
N GLU A 28 6.74 -6.44 -22.67
CA GLU A 28 8.13 -5.98 -22.78
C GLU A 28 8.92 -6.23 -21.47
N HIS A 29 8.20 -6.39 -20.35
CA HIS A 29 8.76 -6.63 -19.02
C HIS A 29 8.15 -7.89 -18.38
N PRO A 30 8.42 -9.08 -18.92
CA PRO A 30 7.78 -10.32 -18.50
C PRO A 30 8.04 -10.62 -17.02
N GLY A 31 6.97 -10.95 -16.29
CA GLY A 31 7.02 -11.30 -14.86
C GLY A 31 7.15 -10.13 -13.89
N LYS A 32 7.25 -8.89 -14.39
CA LYS A 32 7.34 -7.66 -13.59
C LYS A 32 5.99 -6.95 -13.50
N CYS A 33 5.91 -5.98 -12.59
CA CYS A 33 4.81 -5.03 -12.52
C CYS A 33 5.25 -3.67 -13.07
N VAL A 34 4.64 -3.23 -14.17
CA VAL A 34 4.92 -1.93 -14.79
C VAL A 34 3.82 -0.94 -14.44
N ILE A 35 4.04 -0.13 -13.40
CA ILE A 35 3.06 0.86 -12.93
C ILE A 35 3.11 2.11 -13.83
N ASN A 36 4.31 2.52 -14.22
CA ASN A 36 4.60 3.53 -15.24
C ASN A 36 6.04 3.33 -15.76
N GLU A 37 6.48 4.17 -16.70
CA GLU A 37 7.81 4.08 -17.34
C GLU A 37 9.00 4.22 -16.37
N ASN A 38 8.81 4.85 -15.21
CA ASN A 38 9.83 5.03 -14.18
C ASN A 38 9.66 4.09 -12.98
N LEU A 39 8.59 3.28 -12.94
CA LEU A 39 8.23 2.46 -11.79
C LEU A 39 7.90 1.04 -12.24
N ILE A 40 8.96 0.26 -12.40
CA ILE A 40 8.93 -1.14 -12.79
C ILE A 40 9.47 -1.97 -11.65
N LEU A 41 8.62 -2.83 -11.07
CA LEU A 41 8.94 -3.61 -9.89
C LEU A 41 9.09 -5.08 -10.25
N SER A 42 10.07 -5.75 -9.65
CA SER A 42 10.21 -7.20 -9.75
C SER A 42 9.16 -7.90 -8.88
N ALA A 43 8.81 -9.14 -9.22
CA ALA A 43 7.90 -9.92 -8.38
C ALA A 43 8.46 -10.09 -6.96
N GLY A 44 7.66 -9.77 -5.95
CA GLY A 44 8.03 -9.76 -4.53
C GLY A 44 8.57 -8.42 -4.02
N GLU A 45 8.82 -7.46 -4.90
CA GLU A 45 9.33 -6.14 -4.53
C GLU A 45 8.23 -5.24 -3.98
N GLU A 46 8.54 -4.47 -2.94
CA GLU A 46 7.65 -3.46 -2.36
C GLU A 46 8.35 -2.11 -2.29
N VAL A 47 7.60 -1.04 -2.60
CA VAL A 47 8.10 0.33 -2.57
C VAL A 47 7.07 1.27 -1.98
N SER A 48 7.52 2.41 -1.43
CA SER A 48 6.62 3.49 -1.05
C SER A 48 5.89 4.05 -2.27
N ASN A 49 4.58 4.30 -2.13
CA ASN A 49 3.78 4.88 -3.19
C ASN A 49 4.13 6.37 -3.36
N PRO A 50 4.67 6.80 -4.52
CA PRO A 50 5.03 8.19 -4.73
C PRO A 50 3.82 9.13 -4.91
N TYR A 51 2.64 8.58 -5.17
CA TYR A 51 1.42 9.35 -5.45
C TYR A 51 0.51 9.52 -4.24
N VAL A 52 0.66 8.67 -3.21
CA VAL A 52 -0.23 8.62 -2.06
C VAL A 52 0.59 8.56 -0.77
N PRO A 53 0.44 9.53 0.14
CA PRO A 53 1.16 9.51 1.41
C PRO A 53 0.79 8.28 2.23
N CYS A 54 1.77 7.72 2.95
CA CYS A 54 1.60 6.48 3.72
C CYS A 54 1.07 5.32 2.86
N GLY A 55 1.36 5.33 1.56
CA GLY A 55 1.02 4.27 0.63
C GLY A 55 2.20 3.33 0.38
N ILE A 56 1.92 2.05 0.18
CA ILE A 56 2.88 1.02 -0.24
C ILE A 56 2.35 0.35 -1.51
N ILE A 57 3.24 0.12 -2.47
CA ILE A 57 2.97 -0.62 -3.70
C ILE A 57 3.74 -1.93 -3.63
N SER A 58 3.04 -3.05 -3.72
CA SER A 58 3.62 -4.38 -3.68
C SER A 58 3.42 -5.09 -5.02
N CYS A 59 4.51 -5.47 -5.69
CA CYS A 59 4.44 -6.32 -6.86
C CYS A 59 4.40 -7.79 -6.44
N CYS A 60 3.32 -8.48 -6.80
CA CYS A 60 3.16 -9.91 -6.65
C CYS A 60 3.48 -10.62 -7.97
N ASN A 61 3.48 -11.95 -7.94
CA ASN A 61 3.73 -12.76 -9.12
C ASN A 61 2.79 -12.42 -10.27
N ASN A 62 3.30 -12.58 -11.48
CA ASN A 62 2.55 -12.42 -12.72
C ASN A 62 1.92 -11.03 -12.84
N GLY A 63 2.66 -9.96 -12.50
CA GLY A 63 2.24 -8.57 -12.68
C GLY A 63 1.03 -8.14 -11.84
N HIS A 64 0.67 -8.88 -10.80
CA HIS A 64 -0.37 -8.45 -9.85
C HIS A 64 0.20 -7.40 -8.90
N VAL A 65 -0.49 -6.29 -8.68
CA VAL A 65 -0.06 -5.24 -7.77
C VAL A 65 -1.09 -5.05 -6.66
N ILE A 66 -0.59 -4.87 -5.44
CA ILE A 66 -1.40 -4.48 -4.28
C ILE A 66 -0.96 -3.08 -3.85
N PHE A 67 -1.88 -2.14 -3.87
CA PHE A 67 -1.71 -0.81 -3.29
C PHE A 67 -2.33 -0.83 -1.89
N ARG A 68 -1.53 -0.56 -0.87
CA ARG A 68 -2.00 -0.38 0.51
C ARG A 68 -1.85 1.09 0.87
N ARG A 69 -2.86 1.69 1.47
CA ARG A 69 -2.78 3.02 2.07
C ARG A 69 -3.15 2.90 3.54
N TYR A 70 -2.37 3.56 4.39
CA TYR A 70 -2.65 3.68 5.81
C TYR A 70 -3.14 5.10 6.08
N GLU A 71 -4.31 5.23 6.68
CA GLU A 71 -4.86 6.50 7.15
C GLU A 71 -4.68 6.51 8.67
N LEU A 72 -3.78 7.40 9.11
CA LEU A 72 -3.40 7.60 10.52
C LEU A 72 -4.17 8.76 11.12
#